data_AF-A0A955AM72-F1
#
_entry.id   AF-A0A955AM72-F1
#
_cell.length_a   1.000
_cell.length_b   1.000
_cell.length_c   1.000
_cell.angle_alpha   90.00
_cell.angle_beta   90.00
_cell.angle_gamma   90.00
#
_symmetry.space_group_name_H-M   'P 1'
#
loop_
_entity.id
_entity.type
_entity.pdbx_description
1 polymer ?
#
loop_
_entity_poly.entity_id
_entity_poly.type
_entity_poly.pdbx_seq_one_letter_code
_entity_poly.pdbx_strand_id
1 'polypeptide(L)'
;MPSWVNSPTAKAAKRGGVEKNQLTISTIFWVVTATGLVLNYAVQLGGNAVPMLIVYALFVVTCSCLIGLWKRNLQDAFYFGVLYSLLAYLAVAGGRLPSESVGYGWGLVGSSVGGFVGVRWPKQFLTSVLFSGLLGVVSMLSCLLVTRVDLSNLVIFDVLTAGIVGILLKPFTLVLQWLEANSSQPRYVLVSWLSLAVLAGNFLVPVIGGVQR
;
A
#
# COMPACT_ATOMS: atom_id res chain seq x y z
N MET A 1 -12.23 8.02 -51.16
CA MET A 1 -12.13 7.50 -49.78
C MET A 1 -11.20 8.43 -49.00
N PRO A 2 -11.62 9.04 -47.88
CA PRO A 2 -10.84 10.12 -47.25
C PRO A 2 -9.55 9.59 -46.60
N SER A 3 -8.42 10.22 -46.91
CA SER A 3 -7.04 9.86 -46.55
C SER A 3 -6.64 10.09 -45.08
N TRP A 4 -7.60 10.43 -44.21
CA TRP A 4 -7.34 10.79 -42.80
C TRP A 4 -7.24 9.59 -41.85
N VAL A 5 -7.46 8.36 -42.35
CA VAL A 5 -7.49 7.13 -41.52
C VAL A 5 -6.09 6.67 -41.08
N ASN A 6 -5.02 7.25 -41.63
CA ASN A 6 -3.64 6.88 -41.33
C ASN A 6 -2.85 8.01 -40.65
N SER A 7 -3.46 8.78 -39.75
CA SER A 7 -2.65 9.64 -38.89
C SER A 7 -1.82 8.77 -37.92
N PRO A 8 -0.50 9.02 -37.76
CA PRO A 8 0.33 8.33 -36.78
C PRO A 8 -0.25 8.44 -35.35
N THR A 9 -0.98 9.51 -35.08
CA THR A 9 -1.71 9.77 -33.83
C THR A 9 -2.86 8.80 -33.58
N ALA A 10 -3.59 8.34 -34.61
CA ALA A 10 -4.64 7.34 -34.46
C ALA A 10 -4.08 5.93 -34.14
N LYS A 11 -2.91 5.58 -34.70
CA LYS A 11 -2.21 4.32 -34.36
C LYS A 11 -1.56 4.39 -32.96
N ALA A 12 -1.04 5.54 -32.54
CA ALA A 12 -0.52 5.75 -31.19
C ALA A 12 -1.63 5.68 -30.13
N ALA A 13 -2.79 6.27 -30.40
CA ALA A 13 -3.97 6.19 -29.52
C ALA A 13 -4.52 4.75 -29.41
N LYS A 14 -4.49 3.96 -30.49
CA LYS A 14 -4.87 2.54 -30.45
C LYS A 14 -3.87 1.66 -29.70
N ARG A 15 -2.56 1.92 -29.81
CA ARG A 15 -1.53 1.17 -29.05
C ARG A 15 -1.60 1.47 -27.55
N GLY A 16 -1.78 2.74 -27.16
CA GLY A 16 -1.96 3.12 -25.75
C GLY A 16 -3.28 2.67 -25.11
N GLY A 17 -4.22 2.12 -25.90
CA GLY A 17 -5.49 1.58 -25.42
C GLY A 17 -5.47 0.08 -25.12
N VAL A 18 -4.65 -0.70 -25.83
CA VAL A 18 -4.59 -2.17 -25.67
C VAL A 18 -3.57 -2.59 -24.60
N GLU A 19 -2.52 -1.79 -24.37
CA GLU A 19 -1.53 -2.04 -23.30
C GLU A 19 -2.07 -1.74 -21.89
N LYS A 20 -3.20 -1.05 -21.74
CA LYS A 20 -3.70 -0.61 -20.42
C LYS A 20 -4.12 -1.75 -19.49
N ASN A 21 -4.34 -2.96 -20.00
CA ASN A 21 -4.84 -4.10 -19.21
C ASN A 21 -3.97 -5.36 -19.27
N GLN A 22 -2.80 -5.34 -19.92
CA GLN A 22 -1.88 -6.47 -19.85
C GLN A 22 -1.00 -6.33 -18.60
N LEU A 23 -1.07 -7.33 -17.72
CA LEU A 23 -0.09 -7.54 -16.65
C LEU A 23 1.28 -7.70 -17.32
N THR A 24 2.05 -6.63 -17.36
CA THR A 24 3.41 -6.66 -17.90
C THR A 24 4.27 -7.59 -17.05
N ILE A 25 5.28 -8.22 -17.65
CA ILE A 25 6.26 -9.08 -16.95
C ILE A 25 6.86 -8.34 -15.74
N SER A 26 7.05 -7.02 -15.87
CA SER A 26 7.48 -6.16 -14.76
C SER A 26 6.46 -6.15 -13.61
N THR A 27 5.17 -5.96 -13.88
CA THR A 27 4.13 -6.01 -12.82
C THR A 27 4.11 -7.37 -12.12
N ILE A 28 4.23 -8.47 -12.88
CA ILE A 28 4.30 -9.83 -12.31
C ILE A 28 5.54 -9.96 -11.42
N PHE A 29 6.70 -9.52 -11.90
CA PHE A 29 7.95 -9.56 -11.13
C PHE A 29 7.86 -8.78 -9.82
N TRP A 30 7.26 -7.58 -9.83
CA TRP A 30 7.13 -6.76 -8.63
C TRP A 30 6.11 -7.30 -7.64
N VAL A 31 4.99 -7.84 -8.11
CA VAL A 31 4.03 -8.55 -7.26
C VAL A 31 4.71 -9.77 -6.64
N VAL A 32 5.40 -10.59 -7.43
CA VAL A 32 6.11 -11.78 -6.93
C VAL A 32 7.21 -11.41 -5.95
N THR A 33 7.97 -10.34 -6.21
CA THR A 33 9.03 -9.86 -5.31
C THR A 33 8.44 -9.34 -4.00
N ALA A 34 7.38 -8.53 -4.06
CA ALA A 34 6.71 -8.03 -2.87
C ALA A 34 6.06 -9.16 -2.05
N THR A 35 5.40 -10.11 -2.71
CA THR A 35 4.86 -11.32 -2.09
C THR A 35 5.97 -12.18 -1.49
N GLY A 36 7.10 -12.36 -2.19
CA GLY A 36 8.27 -13.09 -1.70
C GLY A 36 8.89 -12.45 -0.46
N LEU A 37 8.92 -11.11 -0.39
CA LEU A 37 9.39 -10.36 0.77
C LEU A 37 8.41 -10.48 1.95
N VAL A 38 7.10 -10.39 1.70
CA VAL A 38 6.06 -10.62 2.72
C VAL A 38 6.12 -12.05 3.25
N LEU A 39 6.33 -13.04 2.38
CA LEU A 39 6.50 -14.44 2.76
C LEU A 39 7.81 -14.68 3.53
N ASN A 40 8.91 -14.03 3.13
CA ASN A 40 10.17 -14.08 3.88
C ASN A 40 9.99 -13.48 5.29
N TYR A 41 9.26 -12.37 5.40
CA TYR A 41 8.89 -11.81 6.69
C TYR A 41 8.00 -12.77 7.52
N ALA A 42 7.04 -13.44 6.88
CA ALA A 42 6.23 -14.49 7.51
C ALA A 42 7.09 -15.61 8.11
N VAL A 43 8.09 -16.07 7.35
CA VAL A 43 8.99 -17.15 7.78
C VAL A 43 9.84 -16.70 8.97
N GLN A 44 10.23 -15.42 9.04
CA GLN A 44 10.96 -14.86 10.18
C GLN A 44 10.10 -14.75 11.45
N LEU A 45 8.77 -14.63 11.31
CA LEU A 45 7.82 -14.61 12.44
C LEU A 45 7.47 -16.02 12.95
N GLY A 46 7.86 -17.10 12.27
CA GLY A 46 7.67 -18.49 12.70
C GLY A 46 6.55 -19.26 11.97
N GLY A 47 6.46 -20.57 12.22
CA GLY A 47 5.67 -21.52 11.41
C GLY A 47 4.15 -21.27 11.32
N ASN A 48 3.57 -20.55 12.28
CA ASN A 48 2.13 -20.20 12.31
C ASN A 48 1.81 -18.82 11.70
N ALA A 49 2.81 -18.04 11.29
CA ALA A 49 2.61 -16.69 10.78
C ALA A 49 2.14 -16.66 9.31
N VAL A 50 2.47 -17.70 8.52
CA VAL A 50 2.11 -17.78 7.09
C VAL A 50 0.58 -17.86 6.88
N PRO A 51 -0.18 -18.73 7.58
CA PRO A 51 -1.65 -18.75 7.46
C PRO A 51 -2.31 -17.44 7.90
N MET A 52 -1.82 -16.84 8.99
CA MET A 52 -2.29 -15.53 9.47
C MET A 52 -2.06 -14.44 8.43
N LEU A 53 -0.87 -14.37 7.82
CA LEU A 53 -0.56 -13.42 6.75
C LEU A 53 -1.46 -13.58 5.53
N ILE A 54 -1.82 -14.81 5.16
CA ILE A 54 -2.78 -15.06 4.07
C ILE A 54 -4.16 -14.51 4.45
N VAL A 55 -4.64 -14.79 5.66
CA VAL A 55 -5.93 -14.29 6.14
C VAL A 55 -5.95 -12.75 6.16
N TYR A 56 -4.88 -12.11 6.63
CA TYR A 56 -4.76 -10.66 6.63
C TYR A 56 -4.60 -10.07 5.23
N ALA A 57 -3.89 -10.73 4.32
CA ALA A 57 -3.81 -10.33 2.91
C ALA A 57 -5.18 -10.41 2.22
N LEU A 58 -5.96 -11.46 2.49
CA LEU A 58 -7.34 -11.57 2.02
C LEU A 58 -8.22 -10.47 2.61
N PHE A 59 -8.04 -10.14 3.89
CA PHE A 59 -8.75 -9.07 4.55
C PHE A 59 -8.41 -7.69 3.93
N VAL A 60 -7.12 -7.44 3.67
CA VAL A 60 -6.59 -6.27 2.96
C VAL A 60 -7.23 -6.14 1.57
N VAL A 61 -7.26 -7.22 0.79
CA VAL A 61 -7.90 -7.28 -0.53
C VAL A 61 -9.40 -6.97 -0.41
N THR A 62 -10.07 -7.57 0.58
CA THR A 62 -11.50 -7.39 0.80
C THR A 62 -11.84 -5.94 1.17
N CYS A 63 -11.10 -5.32 2.10
CA CYS A 63 -11.29 -3.92 2.48
C CYS A 63 -11.12 -2.99 1.28
N SER A 64 -10.07 -3.18 0.48
CA SER A 64 -9.81 -2.39 -0.73
C SER A 64 -10.92 -2.55 -1.77
N CYS A 65 -11.40 -3.79 -1.99
CA CYS A 65 -12.51 -4.07 -2.87
C CYS A 65 -13.82 -3.42 -2.40
N LEU A 66 -14.14 -3.49 -1.10
CA LEU A 66 -15.36 -2.87 -0.55
C LEU A 66 -15.35 -1.34 -0.73
N ILE A 67 -14.22 -0.69 -0.43
CA ILE A 67 -14.07 0.77 -0.63
C ILE A 67 -14.19 1.12 -2.11
N GLY A 68 -13.55 0.34 -2.98
CA GLY A 68 -13.59 0.54 -4.42
C GLY A 68 -14.98 0.30 -5.02
N LEU A 69 -15.74 -0.70 -4.53
CA LEU A 69 -17.13 -0.95 -4.90
C LEU A 69 -18.03 0.23 -4.48
N TRP A 70 -17.89 0.68 -3.24
CA TRP A 70 -18.69 1.79 -2.69
C TRP A 70 -18.53 3.08 -3.50
N LYS A 71 -17.34 3.35 -4.04
CA LYS A 71 -17.05 4.54 -4.85
C LYS A 71 -16.95 4.30 -6.35
N ARG A 72 -17.24 3.09 -6.83
CA ARG A 72 -17.14 2.67 -8.24
C ARG A 72 -15.77 2.96 -8.88
N ASN A 73 -14.70 2.97 -8.08
CA ASN A 73 -13.32 3.12 -8.54
C ASN A 73 -12.45 2.00 -7.95
N LEU A 74 -12.74 0.77 -8.37
CA LEU A 74 -12.07 -0.44 -7.89
C LEU A 74 -10.58 -0.46 -8.21
N GLN A 75 -10.20 -0.01 -9.41
CA GLN A 75 -8.82 -0.10 -9.89
C GLN A 75 -7.88 0.74 -9.02
N ASP A 76 -8.20 2.01 -8.78
CA ASP A 76 -7.35 2.87 -7.96
C ASP A 76 -7.40 2.45 -6.47
N ALA A 77 -8.57 2.06 -5.96
CA ALA A 77 -8.70 1.60 -4.57
C ALA A 77 -7.83 0.36 -4.32
N PHE A 78 -7.92 -0.62 -5.20
CA PHE A 78 -7.15 -1.85 -5.09
C PHE A 78 -5.66 -1.60 -5.26
N TYR A 79 -5.27 -0.80 -6.26
CA TYR A 79 -3.88 -0.45 -6.51
C TYR A 79 -3.23 0.23 -5.30
N PHE A 80 -3.81 1.31 -4.78
CA PHE A 80 -3.22 2.04 -3.66
C PHE A 80 -3.35 1.27 -2.33
N GLY A 81 -4.42 0.50 -2.13
CA GLY A 81 -4.56 -0.34 -0.94
C GLY A 81 -3.50 -1.43 -0.88
N VAL A 82 -3.29 -2.17 -1.97
CA VAL A 82 -2.23 -3.19 -2.03
C VAL A 82 -0.85 -2.56 -1.90
N LEU A 83 -0.57 -1.47 -2.63
CA LEU A 83 0.71 -0.77 -2.57
C LEU A 83 1.06 -0.35 -1.15
N TYR A 84 0.18 0.37 -0.46
CA TYR A 84 0.47 0.86 0.88
C TYR A 84 0.48 -0.24 1.94
N SER A 85 -0.31 -1.30 1.77
CA SER A 85 -0.20 -2.48 2.64
C SER A 85 1.19 -3.13 2.53
N LEU A 86 1.70 -3.30 1.30
CA LEU A 86 3.04 -3.83 1.06
C LEU A 86 4.13 -2.93 1.64
N LEU A 87 4.04 -1.61 1.43
CA LEU A 87 5.00 -0.66 1.99
C LEU A 87 4.96 -0.64 3.52
N ALA A 88 3.78 -0.76 4.13
CA ALA A 88 3.62 -0.84 5.58
C ALA A 88 4.27 -2.12 6.14
N TYR A 89 4.02 -3.28 5.52
CA TYR A 89 4.69 -4.52 5.91
C TYR A 89 6.20 -4.45 5.76
N LEU A 90 6.71 -3.87 4.67
CA LEU A 90 8.15 -3.69 4.48
C LEU A 90 8.74 -2.74 5.53
N ALA A 91 8.06 -1.64 5.87
CA ALA A 91 8.53 -0.69 6.88
C ALA A 91 8.65 -1.34 8.28
N VAL A 92 7.75 -2.25 8.62
CA VAL A 92 7.78 -2.92 9.94
C VAL A 92 8.64 -4.18 9.96
N ALA A 93 8.92 -4.79 8.80
CA ALA A 93 9.77 -5.98 8.70
C ALA A 93 11.23 -5.74 9.15
N GLY A 94 11.65 -4.47 9.20
CA GLY A 94 12.94 -4.05 9.70
C GLY A 94 13.07 -4.04 11.24
N GLY A 95 11.97 -3.84 11.97
CA GLY A 95 11.97 -3.42 13.37
C GLY A 95 11.64 -4.51 14.40
N ARG A 96 12.00 -4.25 15.67
CA ARG A 96 11.49 -5.03 16.81
C ARG A 96 10.10 -4.51 17.17
N LEU A 97 9.07 -5.22 16.72
CA LEU A 97 7.68 -4.91 17.06
C LEU A 97 7.36 -5.38 18.49
N PRO A 98 6.51 -4.65 19.24
CA PRO A 98 6.08 -5.06 20.58
C PRO A 98 5.18 -6.31 20.55
N SER A 99 4.53 -6.60 19.42
CA SER A 99 3.76 -7.83 19.16
C SER A 99 3.62 -8.06 17.66
N GLU A 100 3.54 -9.32 17.22
CA GLU A 100 3.30 -9.69 15.82
C GLU A 100 2.00 -9.09 15.27
N SER A 101 0.97 -8.98 16.12
CA SER A 101 -0.32 -8.38 15.79
C SER A 101 -0.23 -6.93 15.34
N VAL A 102 0.76 -6.18 15.86
CA VAL A 102 1.00 -4.80 15.42
C VAL A 102 1.45 -4.77 13.96
N GLY A 103 2.24 -5.76 13.53
CA GLY A 103 2.62 -5.91 12.12
C GLY A 103 1.42 -6.16 11.22
N TYR A 104 0.48 -7.00 11.64
CA TYR A 104 -0.78 -7.21 10.92
C TYR A 104 -1.65 -5.94 10.87
N GLY A 105 -1.69 -5.18 11.98
CA GLY A 105 -2.38 -3.90 12.06
C GLY A 105 -1.84 -2.88 11.06
N TRP A 106 -0.51 -2.78 10.91
CA TRP A 106 0.12 -1.90 9.92
C TRP A 106 -0.25 -2.27 8.48
N GLY A 107 -0.30 -3.57 8.16
CA GLY A 107 -0.79 -4.04 6.87
C GLY A 107 -2.24 -3.64 6.58
N LEU A 108 -3.11 -3.71 7.60
CA LEU A 108 -4.50 -3.29 7.51
C LEU A 108 -4.64 -1.77 7.34
N VAL A 109 -3.88 -0.98 8.11
CA VAL A 109 -3.82 0.49 7.98
C VAL A 109 -3.42 0.89 6.57
N GLY A 110 -2.36 0.28 6.02
CA GLY A 110 -1.91 0.56 4.66
C GLY A 110 -3.00 0.27 3.63
N SER A 111 -3.71 -0.84 3.76
CA SER A 111 -4.80 -1.20 2.85
C SER A 111 -6.01 -0.28 2.94
N SER A 112 -6.53 -0.07 4.14
CA SER A 112 -7.77 0.68 4.34
C SER A 112 -7.58 2.15 3.96
N VAL A 113 -6.49 2.77 4.45
CA VAL A 113 -6.15 4.15 4.11
C VAL A 113 -5.78 4.26 2.65
N GLY A 114 -5.00 3.32 2.12
CA GLY A 114 -4.62 3.32 0.71
C GLY A 114 -5.81 3.22 -0.24
N GLY A 115 -6.72 2.29 0.02
CA GLY A 115 -7.96 2.15 -0.75
C GLY A 115 -8.82 3.40 -0.66
N PHE A 116 -8.97 3.97 0.53
CA PHE A 116 -9.73 5.20 0.76
C PHE A 116 -9.14 6.41 0.03
N VAL A 117 -7.82 6.59 0.09
CA VAL A 117 -7.16 7.69 -0.58
C VAL A 117 -7.21 7.51 -2.10
N GLY A 118 -7.09 6.26 -2.58
CA GLY A 118 -7.19 5.89 -3.99
C GLY A 118 -8.53 6.25 -4.63
N VAL A 119 -9.65 6.13 -3.90
CA VAL A 119 -10.98 6.52 -4.41
C VAL A 119 -11.24 8.04 -4.42
N ARG A 120 -10.28 8.86 -4.02
CA ARG A 120 -10.32 10.33 -4.09
C ARG A 120 -11.53 10.96 -3.38
N TRP A 121 -11.95 10.37 -2.26
CA TRP A 121 -13.06 10.88 -1.45
C TRP A 121 -12.59 11.25 -0.03
N PRO A 122 -13.24 12.22 0.63
CA PRO A 122 -14.06 13.30 0.08
C PRO A 122 -13.24 14.25 -0.81
N LYS A 123 -13.94 15.08 -1.61
CA LYS A 123 -13.31 16.07 -2.52
C LYS A 123 -12.56 17.17 -1.77
N GLN A 124 -13.01 17.49 -0.56
CA GLN A 124 -12.34 18.47 0.31
C GLN A 124 -11.06 17.86 0.88
N PHE A 125 -9.93 18.53 0.63
CA PHE A 125 -8.61 18.03 1.01
C PHE A 125 -8.49 17.78 2.52
N LEU A 126 -8.78 18.80 3.34
CA LEU A 126 -8.64 18.71 4.80
C LEU A 126 -9.52 17.59 5.38
N THR A 127 -10.77 17.50 4.94
CA THR A 127 -11.70 16.45 5.35
C THR A 127 -11.16 15.06 4.98
N SER A 128 -10.59 14.91 3.78
CA SER A 128 -10.02 13.62 3.35
C SER A 128 -8.77 13.24 4.13
N VAL A 129 -7.92 14.20 4.47
CA VAL A 129 -6.75 14.00 5.33
C VAL A 129 -7.18 13.51 6.72
N LEU A 130 -8.15 14.19 7.35
CA LEU A 130 -8.65 13.84 8.68
C LEU A 130 -9.32 12.45 8.69
N PHE A 131 -10.16 12.16 7.69
CA PHE A 131 -10.76 10.83 7.56
C PHE A 131 -9.71 9.73 7.35
N SER A 132 -8.65 10.00 6.59
CA SER A 132 -7.56 9.04 6.38
C SER A 132 -6.82 8.75 7.68
N GLY A 133 -6.58 9.78 8.50
CA GLY A 133 -6.03 9.62 9.85
C GLY A 133 -6.93 8.79 10.76
N LEU A 134 -8.22 9.14 10.81
CA LEU A 134 -9.20 8.40 11.61
C LEU A 134 -9.28 6.93 11.18
N LEU A 135 -9.27 6.68 9.87
CA LEU A 135 -9.30 5.33 9.32
C LEU A 135 -8.05 4.53 9.70
N GLY A 136 -6.88 5.17 9.74
CA GLY A 136 -5.65 4.56 10.26
C GLY A 136 -5.78 4.14 11.72
N VAL A 137 -6.24 5.03 12.59
CA VAL A 137 -6.47 4.72 14.02
C VAL A 137 -7.47 3.58 14.18
N VAL A 138 -8.63 3.65 13.52
CA VAL A 138 -9.69 2.63 13.61
C VAL A 138 -9.21 1.28 13.07
N SER A 139 -8.40 1.29 12.01
CA SER A 139 -7.84 0.06 11.43
C SER A 139 -6.85 -0.61 12.39
N MET A 140 -5.94 0.15 12.99
CA MET A 140 -5.00 -0.38 13.97
C MET A 140 -5.74 -0.90 15.22
N LEU A 141 -6.66 -0.10 15.77
CA LEU A 141 -7.45 -0.50 16.94
C LEU A 141 -8.29 -1.74 16.70
N SER A 142 -8.96 -1.84 15.54
CA SER A 142 -9.78 -3.02 15.24
C SER A 142 -8.94 -4.30 15.16
N CYS A 143 -7.74 -4.23 14.57
CA CYS A 143 -6.81 -5.37 14.57
C CYS A 143 -6.37 -5.78 15.98
N LEU A 144 -6.00 -4.81 16.82
CA LEU A 144 -5.55 -5.06 18.20
C LEU A 144 -6.66 -5.62 19.09
N LEU A 145 -7.90 -5.13 18.92
CA LEU A 145 -9.07 -5.64 19.64
C LEU A 145 -9.40 -7.08 19.24
N VAL A 146 -9.36 -7.40 17.94
CA VAL A 146 -9.60 -8.77 17.43
C VAL A 146 -8.53 -9.74 17.92
N THR A 147 -7.28 -9.30 17.96
CA THR A 147 -6.14 -10.11 18.42
C THR A 147 -5.95 -10.11 19.93
N ARG A 148 -6.82 -9.41 20.68
CA ARG A 148 -6.81 -9.33 22.16
C ARG A 148 -5.45 -8.94 22.73
N VAL A 149 -4.75 -8.01 22.09
CA VAL A 149 -3.46 -7.52 22.57
C VAL A 149 -3.66 -6.53 23.70
N ASP A 150 -2.93 -6.69 24.79
CA ASP A 150 -2.92 -5.73 25.89
C ASP A 150 -2.35 -4.38 25.43
N LEU A 151 -3.09 -3.31 25.72
CA LEU A 151 -2.73 -1.93 25.36
C LEU A 151 -1.62 -1.41 26.28
N SER A 152 -0.40 -1.88 26.07
CA SER A 152 0.80 -1.29 26.66
C SER A 152 1.13 0.07 26.01
N ASN A 153 1.97 0.88 26.67
CA ASN A 153 2.35 2.22 26.18
C ASN A 153 2.92 2.20 24.75
N LEU A 154 3.67 1.14 24.37
CA LEU A 154 4.23 0.98 23.03
C LEU A 154 3.12 0.74 21.98
N VAL A 155 2.09 -0.03 22.32
CA VAL A 155 0.96 -0.30 21.42
C VAL A 155 0.10 0.95 21.21
N ILE A 156 -0.07 1.79 22.24
CA ILE A 156 -0.77 3.08 22.12
C ILE A 156 0.00 4.03 21.19
N PHE A 157 1.33 4.03 21.27
CA PHE A 157 2.17 4.81 20.36
C PHE A 157 1.97 4.38 18.89
N ASP A 158 1.93 3.07 18.60
CA ASP A 158 1.63 2.56 17.27
C ASP A 158 0.24 2.99 16.76
N VAL A 159 -0.78 2.99 17.62
CA VAL A 159 -2.14 3.45 17.28
C VAL A 159 -2.15 4.94 16.90
N LEU A 160 -1.49 5.79 17.70
CA LEU A 160 -1.40 7.23 17.39
C LEU A 160 -0.59 7.47 16.10
N THR A 161 0.50 6.74 15.95
CA THR A 161 1.36 6.81 14.76
C THR A 161 0.59 6.37 13.51
N ALA A 162 -0.27 5.35 13.60
CA ALA A 162 -1.15 4.94 12.50
C ALA A 162 -2.07 6.09 12.05
N GLY A 163 -2.55 6.92 12.99
CA GLY A 163 -3.30 8.13 12.65
C GLY A 163 -2.47 9.17 11.91
N ILE A 164 -1.25 9.45 12.39
CA ILE A 164 -0.33 10.39 11.74
C ILE A 164 0.05 9.91 10.32
N VAL A 165 0.41 8.63 10.19
CA VAL A 165 0.70 8.02 8.89
C VAL A 165 -0.53 8.10 7.99
N GLY A 166 -1.72 7.81 8.50
CA GLY A 166 -2.96 7.94 7.73
C GLY A 166 -3.20 9.35 7.18
N ILE A 167 -2.92 10.39 7.98
CA ILE A 167 -2.95 11.80 7.56
C ILE A 167 -1.96 12.04 6.41
N LEU A 168 -0.73 11.55 6.53
CA LEU A 168 0.35 11.76 5.57
C LEU A 168 0.14 11.02 4.24
N LEU A 169 -0.51 9.85 4.26
CA LEU A 169 -0.74 9.06 3.04
C LEU A 169 -1.58 9.82 2.00
N LYS A 170 -2.43 10.77 2.42
CA LYS A 170 -3.22 11.60 1.49
C LYS A 170 -2.36 12.54 0.63
N PRO A 171 -1.57 13.47 1.20
CA PRO A 171 -0.68 14.32 0.40
C PRO A 171 0.36 13.50 -0.37
N PHE A 172 0.90 12.43 0.20
CA PHE A 172 1.83 11.54 -0.53
C PHE A 172 1.18 10.94 -1.78
N THR A 173 -0.06 10.47 -1.68
CA THR A 173 -0.76 9.92 -2.85
C THR A 173 -1.02 10.99 -3.90
N LEU A 174 -1.30 12.23 -3.51
CA LEU A 174 -1.45 13.33 -4.47
C LEU A 174 -0.13 13.63 -5.20
N VAL A 175 1.00 13.63 -4.48
CA VAL A 175 2.33 13.77 -5.08
C VAL A 175 2.62 12.61 -6.04
N LEU A 176 2.31 11.37 -5.65
CA LEU A 176 2.49 10.20 -6.51
C LEU A 176 1.61 10.26 -7.77
N GLN A 177 0.37 10.70 -7.64
CA GLN A 177 -0.52 10.88 -8.80
C GLN A 177 -0.07 12.03 -9.69
N TRP A 178 0.47 13.10 -9.11
CA TRP A 178 1.09 14.19 -9.87
C TRP A 178 2.33 13.69 -10.61
N LEU A 179 3.19 12.91 -9.95
CA LEU A 179 4.33 12.27 -10.60
C LEU A 179 3.88 11.34 -11.71
N GLU A 180 2.87 10.49 -11.48
CA GLU A 180 2.30 9.60 -12.50
C GLU A 180 1.77 10.37 -13.72
N ALA A 181 1.06 11.48 -13.49
CA ALA A 181 0.50 12.28 -14.57
C ALA A 181 1.58 12.99 -15.41
N ASN A 182 2.72 13.34 -14.80
CA ASN A 182 3.84 14.00 -15.48
C ASN A 182 4.93 13.03 -15.95
N SER A 183 4.86 11.78 -15.50
CA SER A 183 5.76 10.69 -15.84
C SER A 183 5.24 9.99 -17.10
N SER A 184 6.11 9.84 -18.10
CA SER A 184 5.85 8.92 -19.21
C SER A 184 5.94 7.44 -18.80
N GLN A 185 6.25 7.16 -17.54
CA GLN A 185 6.41 5.81 -17.00
C GLN A 185 5.07 5.24 -16.49
N PRO A 186 4.85 3.93 -16.71
CA PRO A 186 3.67 3.24 -16.20
C PRO A 186 3.72 3.02 -14.68
N ARG A 187 2.53 2.91 -14.06
CA ARG A 187 2.33 2.78 -12.60
C ARG A 187 3.22 1.75 -11.91
N TYR A 188 3.44 0.60 -12.55
CA TYR A 188 4.24 -0.46 -11.95
C TYR A 188 5.69 -0.01 -11.68
N VAL A 189 6.28 0.86 -12.51
CA VAL A 189 7.63 1.40 -12.31
C VAL A 189 7.70 2.29 -11.07
N LEU A 190 6.65 3.08 -10.81
CA LEU A 190 6.57 3.91 -9.61
C LEU A 190 6.46 3.04 -8.35
N VAL A 191 5.69 1.96 -8.39
CA VAL A 191 5.64 0.96 -7.30
C VAL A 191 7.02 0.38 -7.05
N SER A 192 7.72 -0.04 -8.12
CA SER A 192 9.08 -0.57 -8.04
C SER A 192 10.04 0.36 -7.31
N TRP A 193 10.04 1.64 -7.69
CA TRP A 193 10.93 2.64 -7.10
C TRP A 193 10.59 2.89 -5.64
N LEU A 194 9.31 2.95 -5.29
CA LEU A 194 8.87 3.10 -3.90
C LEU A 194 9.25 1.89 -3.05
N SER A 195 9.01 0.68 -3.54
CA SER A 195 9.39 -0.55 -2.85
C SER A 195 10.90 -0.64 -2.66
N LEU A 196 11.68 -0.29 -3.69
CA LEU A 196 13.14 -0.25 -3.62
C LEU A 196 13.64 0.80 -2.61
N ALA A 197 13.02 1.99 -2.58
CA ALA A 197 13.36 3.04 -1.62
C ALA A 197 13.10 2.60 -0.17
N VAL A 198 11.96 1.94 0.08
CA VAL A 198 11.64 1.40 1.42
C VAL A 198 12.58 0.26 1.81
N LEU A 199 12.94 -0.62 0.87
CA LEU A 199 13.93 -1.67 1.11
C LEU A 199 15.30 -1.08 1.44
N ALA A 200 15.79 -0.15 0.63
CA ALA A 200 17.06 0.52 0.87
C ALA A 200 17.07 1.25 2.22
N GLY A 201 15.99 1.97 2.55
CA GLY A 201 15.81 2.58 3.87
C GLY A 201 15.90 1.57 5.01
N ASN A 202 15.17 0.46 4.92
CA ASN A 202 15.23 -0.62 5.92
C ASN A 202 16.62 -1.25 6.05
N PHE A 203 17.35 -1.44 4.94
CA PHE A 203 18.73 -1.94 4.98
C PHE A 203 19.71 -0.94 5.60
N LEU A 204 19.45 0.36 5.47
CA LEU A 204 20.28 1.42 6.05
C LEU A 204 20.05 1.61 7.56
N VAL A 205 18.87 1.26 8.10
CA VAL A 205 18.56 1.43 9.53
C VAL A 205 19.57 0.71 10.46
N PRO A 206 19.91 -0.58 10.24
CA PRO A 206 20.94 -1.26 11.05
C PRO A 206 22.33 -0.64 10.90
N VAL A 207 22.67 -0.17 9.69
CA VAL A 207 23.99 0.39 9.36
C VAL A 207 24.20 1.75 10.03
N ILE A 208 23.18 2.62 10.03
CA ILE A 208 23.25 3.98 10.59
C ILE A 208 22.99 3.95 12.10
N GLY A 209 22.07 3.10 12.56
CA GLY A 209 21.68 3.02 13.97
C GLY A 209 22.63 2.20 14.85
N GLY A 210 23.61 1.49 14.27
CA GLY A 210 24.53 0.63 15.01
C GLY A 210 23.88 -0.59 15.70
N VAL A 211 22.60 -0.85 15.43
CA VAL A 211 21.86 -1.98 16.00
C VAL A 211 22.13 -3.21 15.16
N GLN A 212 23.15 -3.98 15.54
CA GLN A 212 23.31 -5.35 15.06
C GLN A 212 22.13 -6.18 15.56
N ARG A 213 21.46 -6.89 14.63
CA ARG A 213 20.37 -7.81 14.94
C ARG A 213 20.87 -9.01 15.74
#